data_AF-A0A061SHS9-F1
#
_entry.id   AF-A0A061SHS9-F1
#
_cell.length_a   1.000
_cell.length_b   1.000
_cell.length_c   1.000
_cell.angle_alpha   90.00
_cell.angle_beta   90.00
_cell.angle_gamma   90.00
#
_symmetry.space_group_name_H-M   'P 1'
#
loop_
_entity.id
_entity.type
_entity.pdbx_description
1 polymer ?
#
loop_
_entity_poly.entity_id
_entity_poly.type
_entity_poly.pdbx_seq_one_letter_code
_entity_poly.pdbx_strand_id
1 'polypeptide(L)'
;MGIHVDETLVVSLFVLSAAMCKNAVLARQPRTVRNSSDCPSVLIYNRIPKTGSTTMNSLIDVLANQNGFFHFDHLVHPSWSQDTRSLKRSHTVEMYGPDDIRHMVEDIKAKRAEHGRVLVDYHGFYLDYSQHGIEDHAYIQTMREPVDRVISHYNYLHHDAEFRAVRPDSIEACLANSSWAMHTARHGDTSLVFDCYDRNWQTRVLCGHHPVCKSVDHLALREARANLLQHEVVLRTEDLAAGVRELERRLPCYFRGASEALASLGPARVTPQAHKAPV
;
A
#
# COMPACT_ATOMS: atom_id res chain seq x y z
N MET A 1 3.86 -6.67 -33.69
CA MET A 1 2.42 -6.71 -33.41
C MET A 1 2.18 -5.85 -32.18
N GLY A 2 1.71 -4.61 -32.36
CA GLY A 2 1.36 -3.74 -31.23
C GLY A 2 0.06 -4.24 -30.62
N ILE A 3 0.05 -4.52 -29.31
CA ILE A 3 -1.17 -4.79 -28.57
C ILE A 3 -1.88 -3.44 -28.46
N HIS A 4 -3.01 -3.29 -29.18
CA HIS A 4 -3.87 -2.13 -29.05
C HIS A 4 -4.48 -2.17 -27.65
N VAL A 5 -4.01 -1.31 -26.75
CA VAL A 5 -4.65 -1.14 -25.44
C VAL A 5 -5.88 -0.28 -25.68
N ASP A 6 -7.05 -0.87 -25.47
CA ASP A 6 -8.33 -0.19 -25.63
C ASP A 6 -8.48 0.87 -24.52
N GLU A 7 -8.56 2.15 -24.89
CA GLU A 7 -8.78 3.26 -23.96
C GLU A 7 -10.06 3.06 -23.13
N THR A 8 -11.06 2.35 -23.70
CA THR A 8 -12.31 1.97 -23.03
C THR A 8 -12.07 1.00 -21.88
N LEU A 9 -11.07 0.12 -21.99
CA LEU A 9 -10.67 -0.83 -20.94
C LEU A 9 -10.02 -0.08 -19.77
N VAL A 10 -9.14 0.89 -20.07
CA VAL A 10 -8.47 1.73 -19.05
C VAL A 10 -9.49 2.55 -18.27
N VAL A 11 -10.41 3.24 -18.96
CA VAL A 11 -11.51 3.98 -18.32
C VAL A 11 -12.40 3.04 -17.49
N SER A 12 -12.70 1.85 -18.00
CA SER A 12 -13.49 0.85 -17.27
C SER A 12 -12.79 0.36 -16.00
N LEU A 13 -11.48 0.17 -16.02
CA LEU A 13 -10.67 -0.20 -14.85
C LEU A 13 -10.59 0.92 -13.82
N PHE A 14 -10.48 2.18 -14.27
CA PHE A 14 -10.59 3.35 -13.40
C PHE A 14 -11.96 3.42 -12.73
N VAL A 15 -13.04 3.24 -13.50
CA VAL A 15 -14.42 3.23 -12.98
C VAL A 15 -14.63 2.07 -12.01
N LEU A 16 -14.07 0.89 -12.29
CA LEU A 16 -14.16 -0.26 -11.40
C LEU A 16 -13.34 -0.07 -10.13
N SER A 17 -12.13 0.50 -10.21
CA SER A 17 -11.31 0.86 -9.04
C SER A 17 -11.98 1.95 -8.21
N ALA A 18 -12.56 2.97 -8.85
CA ALA A 18 -13.35 3.99 -8.19
C ALA A 18 -14.64 3.42 -7.57
N ALA A 19 -15.29 2.44 -8.22
CA ALA A 19 -16.43 1.73 -7.66
C ALA A 19 -16.00 0.84 -6.47
N MET A 20 -14.82 0.23 -6.51
CA MET A 20 -14.24 -0.48 -5.37
C MET A 20 -13.96 0.47 -4.21
N CYS A 21 -13.41 1.67 -4.46
CA CYS A 21 -13.21 2.68 -3.41
C CYS A 21 -14.53 3.23 -2.86
N LYS A 22 -15.47 3.62 -3.73
CA LYS A 22 -16.79 4.13 -3.33
C LYS A 22 -17.57 3.12 -2.50
N ASN A 23 -17.45 1.85 -2.85
CA ASN A 23 -18.11 0.74 -2.20
C ASN A 23 -17.17 -0.06 -1.29
N ALA A 24 -16.02 0.45 -0.86
CA ALA A 24 -15.10 -0.27 0.03
C ALA A 24 -15.70 -0.55 1.42
N VAL A 25 -16.86 0.05 1.70
CA VAL A 25 -17.73 -0.31 2.84
C VAL A 25 -18.52 -1.62 2.59
N LEU A 26 -18.36 -2.27 1.43
CA LEU A 26 -19.09 -3.48 1.10
C LEU A 26 -18.60 -4.69 1.90
N ALA A 27 -19.44 -5.03 2.87
CA ALA A 27 -19.96 -6.36 3.10
C ALA A 27 -18.88 -7.45 3.17
N ARG A 28 -18.35 -7.63 4.38
CA ARG A 28 -17.65 -8.83 4.82
C ARG A 28 -18.51 -10.07 4.49
N GLN A 29 -17.94 -11.08 3.82
CA GLN A 29 -18.42 -12.44 4.04
C GLN A 29 -18.05 -12.84 5.48
N PRO A 30 -18.91 -13.57 6.20
CA PRO A 30 -18.66 -13.93 7.58
C PRO A 30 -17.55 -14.98 7.64
N ARG A 31 -16.29 -14.55 7.72
CA ARG A 31 -15.32 -15.29 8.54
C ARG A 31 -15.86 -15.22 9.97
N THR A 32 -15.85 -16.35 10.67
CA THR A 32 -16.26 -16.47 12.08
C THR A 32 -15.85 -15.21 12.82
N VAL A 33 -16.82 -14.51 13.39
CA VAL A 33 -16.60 -13.28 14.14
C VAL A 33 -15.48 -13.57 15.12
N ARG A 34 -14.26 -13.08 14.86
CA ARG A 34 -13.23 -13.00 15.90
C ARG A 34 -13.91 -12.17 16.98
N ASN A 35 -14.09 -12.74 18.17
CA ASN A 35 -14.58 -11.97 19.30
C ASN A 35 -13.69 -10.73 19.43
N SER A 36 -14.23 -9.60 19.85
CA SER A 36 -13.47 -8.34 20.03
C SER A 36 -12.28 -8.47 21.00
N SER A 37 -12.14 -9.63 21.66
CA SER A 37 -11.02 -10.04 22.51
C SER A 37 -9.87 -10.74 21.79
N ASP A 38 -10.07 -11.25 20.56
CA ASP A 38 -9.09 -12.10 19.87
C ASP A 38 -8.34 -11.31 18.80
N CYS A 39 -7.21 -10.77 19.24
CA CYS A 39 -6.40 -9.88 18.43
C CYS A 39 -5.33 -10.65 17.67
N PRO A 40 -5.17 -10.38 16.36
CA PRO A 40 -4.09 -11.00 15.62
C PRO A 40 -2.76 -10.60 16.24
N SER A 41 -1.84 -11.54 16.33
CA SER A 41 -0.47 -11.30 16.80
C SER A 41 0.38 -10.57 15.75
N VAL A 42 -0.02 -10.64 14.47
CA VAL A 42 0.59 -9.87 13.38
C VAL A 42 -0.48 -9.09 12.62
N LEU A 43 -0.34 -7.77 12.56
CA LEU A 43 -1.17 -6.91 11.73
C LEU A 43 -0.33 -6.35 10.60
N ILE A 44 -0.81 -6.46 9.37
CA ILE A 44 -0.06 -6.06 8.18
C ILE A 44 -0.71 -4.83 7.55
N TYR A 45 0.14 -3.87 7.22
CA TYR A 45 -0.21 -2.66 6.50
C TYR A 45 0.75 -2.46 5.31
N ASN A 46 0.45 -3.11 4.19
CA ASN A 46 1.22 -3.00 2.93
C ASN A 46 0.87 -1.70 2.18
N ARG A 47 1.43 -0.60 2.64
CA ARG A 47 1.12 0.79 2.26
C ARG A 47 1.04 1.02 0.75
N ILE A 48 -0.11 1.52 0.31
CA ILE A 48 -0.26 2.14 -1.01
C ILE A 48 0.24 3.60 -0.92
N PRO A 49 1.15 4.06 -1.79
CA PRO A 49 1.55 5.45 -1.86
C PRO A 49 0.38 6.38 -2.15
N LYS A 50 0.43 7.55 -1.49
CA LYS A 50 -0.49 8.69 -1.69
C LYS A 50 -1.94 8.44 -1.24
N THR A 51 -2.16 7.48 -0.35
CA THR A 51 -3.47 7.17 0.28
C THR A 51 -3.56 7.62 1.75
N GLY A 52 -2.70 8.55 2.18
CA GLY A 52 -2.66 9.01 3.58
C GLY A 52 -1.79 8.13 4.49
N SER A 53 -0.88 7.33 3.92
CA SER A 53 -0.02 6.43 4.68
C SER A 53 0.88 7.12 5.70
N THR A 54 1.36 8.34 5.45
CA THR A 54 2.15 9.12 6.41
C THR A 54 1.36 9.43 7.69
N THR A 55 0.11 9.89 7.55
CA THR A 55 -0.77 10.14 8.68
C THR A 55 -1.07 8.86 9.45
N MET A 56 -1.33 7.75 8.73
CA MET A 56 -1.53 6.44 9.37
C MET A 56 -0.29 5.97 10.14
N ASN A 57 0.92 6.12 9.60
CA ASN A 57 2.14 5.75 10.34
C ASN A 57 2.31 6.58 11.61
N SER A 58 2.12 7.90 11.53
CA SER A 58 2.17 8.74 12.74
C SER A 58 1.14 8.32 13.79
N LEU A 59 -0.06 7.92 13.35
CA LEU A 59 -1.09 7.37 14.23
C LEU A 59 -0.65 6.03 14.84
N ILE A 60 -0.09 5.13 14.03
CA ILE A 60 0.41 3.83 14.48
C ILE A 60 1.55 4.00 15.49
N ASP A 61 2.49 4.92 15.28
CA ASP A 61 3.60 5.20 16.20
C ASP A 61 3.10 5.62 17.59
N VAL A 62 2.09 6.49 17.63
CA VAL A 62 1.45 6.91 18.88
C VAL A 62 0.79 5.70 19.56
N LEU A 63 0.05 4.91 18.79
CA LEU A 63 -0.73 3.79 19.31
C LEU A 63 0.13 2.59 19.71
N ALA A 64 1.28 2.38 19.09
CA ALA A 64 2.23 1.32 19.43
C ALA A 64 2.65 1.41 20.89
N ASN A 65 3.00 2.63 21.32
CA ASN A 65 3.36 2.93 22.70
C ASN A 65 2.15 2.80 23.64
N GLN A 66 0.97 3.28 23.22
CA GLN A 66 -0.23 3.27 24.06
C GLN A 66 -0.82 1.86 24.27
N ASN A 67 -0.81 1.03 23.23
CA ASN A 67 -1.49 -0.27 23.22
C ASN A 67 -0.52 -1.47 23.32
N GLY A 68 0.78 -1.22 23.47
CA GLY A 68 1.77 -2.24 23.79
C GLY A 68 2.00 -3.24 22.66
N PHE A 69 2.15 -2.75 21.43
CA PHE A 69 2.56 -3.56 20.28
C PHE A 69 3.81 -2.95 19.63
N PHE A 70 4.59 -3.78 18.94
CA PHE A 70 5.77 -3.31 18.22
C PHE A 70 5.38 -2.85 16.82
N HIS A 71 5.73 -1.62 16.46
CA HIS A 71 5.60 -1.11 15.09
C HIS A 71 6.88 -1.44 14.33
N PHE A 72 6.76 -2.28 13.32
CA PHE A 72 7.86 -2.72 12.48
C PHE A 72 7.74 -2.13 11.08
N ASP A 73 8.41 -0.99 10.86
CA ASP A 73 8.57 -0.39 9.52
C ASP A 73 9.60 -1.21 8.76
N HIS A 74 9.12 -2.22 8.03
CA HIS A 74 9.92 -3.10 7.19
C HIS A 74 10.24 -2.35 5.89
N LEU A 75 11.18 -1.42 5.98
CA LEU A 75 11.61 -0.59 4.84
C LEU A 75 12.52 -1.32 3.84
N VAL A 76 12.83 -2.61 4.01
CA VAL A 76 14.03 -3.17 3.36
C VAL A 76 13.81 -4.56 2.77
N HIS A 77 13.66 -4.58 1.46
CA HIS A 77 14.05 -5.73 0.65
C HIS A 77 15.59 -5.83 0.63
N PRO A 78 16.22 -7.00 0.82
CA PRO A 78 17.68 -7.15 0.89
C PRO A 78 18.46 -6.75 -0.39
N SER A 79 17.86 -6.75 -1.58
CA SER A 79 18.49 -6.18 -2.79
C SER A 79 18.46 -4.65 -2.83
N TRP A 80 17.83 -4.01 -1.83
CA TRP A 80 17.65 -2.55 -1.71
C TRP A 80 18.61 -1.93 -0.69
N SER A 81 19.64 -2.65 -0.24
CA SER A 81 20.51 -2.23 0.86
C SER A 81 21.99 -2.00 0.52
N GLN A 82 22.33 -1.56 -0.69
CA GLN A 82 23.73 -1.17 -1.00
C GLN A 82 23.94 0.29 -1.43
N ASP A 83 22.88 1.07 -1.64
CA ASP A 83 23.05 2.52 -1.87
C ASP A 83 21.81 3.31 -1.42
N THR A 84 21.79 3.68 -0.14
CA THR A 84 20.65 4.30 0.55
C THR A 84 20.27 5.69 0.00
N ARG A 85 21.08 6.28 -0.89
CA ARG A 85 20.74 7.52 -1.63
C ARG A 85 19.99 7.28 -2.94
N SER A 86 20.16 6.11 -3.54
CA SER A 86 19.54 5.73 -4.81
C SER A 86 18.17 5.07 -4.59
N LEU A 87 17.94 4.52 -3.39
CA LEU A 87 16.78 3.69 -3.06
C LEU A 87 15.65 4.40 -2.31
N LYS A 88 15.86 5.64 -1.85
CA LYS A 88 14.74 6.57 -1.63
C LYS A 88 14.08 7.02 -2.94
N ARG A 89 14.73 6.76 -4.08
CA ARG A 89 14.41 7.31 -5.40
C ARG A 89 13.82 6.26 -6.36
N SER A 90 14.08 4.97 -6.12
CA SER A 90 13.49 3.90 -6.94
C SER A 90 12.05 3.64 -6.50
N HIS A 91 11.10 4.15 -7.28
CA HIS A 91 9.68 3.83 -7.09
C HIS A 91 9.32 2.44 -7.62
N THR A 92 10.27 1.73 -8.27
CA THR A 92 10.09 0.36 -8.80
C THR A 92 9.93 -0.64 -7.66
N VAL A 93 8.68 -0.99 -7.32
CA VAL A 93 8.43 -2.18 -6.49
C VAL A 93 8.37 -3.37 -7.45
N GLU A 94 9.45 -4.15 -7.46
CA GLU A 94 9.41 -5.48 -8.08
C GLU A 94 8.66 -6.45 -7.17
N MET A 95 7.97 -7.42 -7.77
CA MET A 95 7.37 -8.52 -7.01
C MET A 95 8.49 -9.23 -6.23
N TYR A 96 8.27 -9.49 -4.95
CA TYR A 96 9.29 -10.11 -4.11
C TYR A 96 9.66 -11.49 -4.64
N GLY A 97 10.97 -11.74 -4.72
CA GLY A 97 11.48 -13.08 -4.99
C GLY A 97 11.22 -14.03 -3.81
N PRO A 98 11.35 -15.35 -4.02
CA PRO A 98 11.19 -16.32 -2.94
C PRO A 98 12.11 -16.07 -1.74
N ASP A 99 13.34 -15.59 -1.98
CA ASP A 99 14.29 -15.26 -0.93
C ASP A 99 13.86 -14.04 -0.11
N ASP A 100 13.33 -13.01 -0.76
CA ASP A 100 12.86 -11.78 -0.09
C ASP A 100 11.64 -12.08 0.77
N ILE A 101 10.71 -12.87 0.25
CA ILE A 101 9.55 -13.35 1.00
C ILE A 101 10.02 -14.13 2.23
N ARG A 102 11.00 -15.02 2.08
CA ARG A 102 11.55 -15.80 3.19
C ARG A 102 12.13 -14.91 4.28
N HIS A 103 13.03 -13.98 3.93
CA HIS A 103 13.64 -13.08 4.91
C HIS A 103 12.60 -12.21 5.62
N MET A 104 11.64 -11.64 4.87
CA MET A 104 10.55 -10.86 5.45
C MET A 104 9.72 -11.69 6.45
N VAL A 105 9.38 -12.93 6.11
CA VAL A 105 8.64 -13.83 6.99
C VAL A 105 9.43 -14.18 8.25
N GLU A 106 10.73 -14.44 8.11
CA GLU A 106 11.63 -14.72 9.24
C GLU A 106 11.75 -13.53 10.19
N ASP A 107 11.92 -12.32 9.67
CA ASP A 107 11.97 -11.08 10.46
C ASP A 107 10.67 -10.85 11.23
N ILE A 108 9.52 -11.01 10.57
CA ILE A 108 8.21 -10.84 11.21
C ILE A 108 8.03 -11.87 12.33
N LYS A 109 8.41 -13.13 12.09
CA LYS A 109 8.35 -14.19 13.13
C LYS A 109 9.26 -13.86 14.31
N ALA A 110 10.49 -13.39 14.05
CA ALA A 110 11.42 -13.00 15.09
C ALA A 110 10.87 -11.83 15.93
N LYS A 111 10.34 -10.79 15.30
CA LYS A 111 9.74 -9.64 15.99
C LYS A 111 8.49 -10.01 16.77
N ARG A 112 7.67 -10.90 16.23
CA ARG A 112 6.52 -11.45 16.95
C ARG A 112 6.96 -12.24 18.19
N ALA A 113 8.01 -13.05 18.10
CA ALA A 113 8.53 -13.79 19.24
C ALA A 113 9.11 -12.86 20.33
N GLU A 114 9.75 -11.76 19.93
CA GLU A 114 10.36 -10.77 20.83
C GLU A 114 9.30 -9.90 21.56
N HIS A 115 8.28 -9.44 20.83
CA HIS A 115 7.35 -8.42 21.32
C HIS A 115 5.90 -8.90 21.54
N GLY A 116 5.60 -10.14 21.18
CA GLY A 116 4.27 -10.75 21.25
C GLY A 116 3.31 -10.28 20.14
N ARG A 117 3.09 -8.97 20.03
CA ARG A 117 2.21 -8.36 19.02
C ARG A 117 2.98 -7.37 18.15
N VAL A 118 2.83 -7.51 16.83
CA VAL A 118 3.53 -6.68 15.84
C VAL A 118 2.53 -6.09 14.86
N LEU A 119 2.75 -4.83 14.48
CA LEU A 119 2.18 -4.22 13.28
C LEU A 119 3.32 -4.00 12.30
N VAL A 120 3.25 -4.64 11.14
CA VAL A 120 4.25 -4.55 10.07
C VAL A 120 3.73 -3.59 9.01
N ASP A 121 4.49 -2.54 8.70
CA ASP A 121 4.19 -1.66 7.58
C ASP A 121 5.33 -1.62 6.56
N TYR A 122 4.99 -1.68 5.27
CA TYR A 122 5.95 -1.69 4.16
C TYR A 122 5.28 -1.24 2.87
N HIS A 123 6.06 -0.82 1.87
CA HIS A 123 5.56 -0.58 0.52
C HIS A 123 5.75 -1.83 -0.33
N GLY A 124 4.67 -2.58 -0.56
CA GLY A 124 4.77 -3.85 -1.27
C GLY A 124 3.44 -4.46 -1.64
N PHE A 125 3.50 -5.54 -2.41
CA PHE A 125 2.33 -6.27 -2.86
C PHE A 125 1.76 -7.16 -1.76
N TYR A 126 0.46 -7.43 -1.85
CA TYR A 126 -0.24 -8.39 -1.00
C TYR A 126 0.45 -9.76 -1.03
N LEU A 127 0.58 -10.36 0.15
CA LEU A 127 1.13 -11.68 0.35
C LEU A 127 0.20 -12.46 1.29
N ASP A 128 -0.18 -13.67 0.90
CA ASP A 128 -0.90 -14.56 1.82
C ASP A 128 0.08 -15.18 2.82
N TYR A 129 0.25 -14.53 3.98
CA TYR A 129 1.20 -14.95 5.00
C TYR A 129 0.85 -16.30 5.67
N SER A 130 -0.39 -16.80 5.51
CA SER A 130 -0.74 -18.15 5.98
C SER A 130 0.06 -19.21 5.22
N GLN A 131 0.28 -19.00 3.92
CA GLN A 131 1.10 -19.88 3.07
C GLN A 131 2.59 -19.89 3.46
N HIS A 132 3.00 -18.97 4.34
CA HIS A 132 4.37 -18.84 4.84
C HIS A 132 4.48 -19.11 6.37
N GLY A 133 3.44 -19.70 6.96
CA GLY A 133 3.43 -20.13 8.36
C GLY A 133 3.31 -18.99 9.36
N ILE A 134 2.68 -17.88 8.99
CA ILE A 134 2.17 -16.87 9.93
C ILE A 134 0.65 -16.95 9.90
N GLU A 135 0.08 -17.90 10.62
CA GLU A 135 -1.37 -18.18 10.59
C GLU A 135 -2.20 -17.05 11.22
N ASP A 136 -1.76 -16.57 12.38
CA ASP A 136 -2.48 -15.55 13.15
C ASP A 136 -2.12 -14.12 12.70
N HIS A 137 -2.57 -13.79 11.48
CA HIS A 137 -2.40 -12.46 10.90
C HIS A 137 -3.73 -11.81 10.49
N ALA A 138 -3.66 -10.52 10.24
CA ALA A 138 -4.71 -9.73 9.64
C ALA A 138 -4.12 -8.62 8.78
N TYR A 139 -4.91 -8.13 7.83
CA TYR A 139 -4.54 -6.98 6.99
C TYR A 139 -5.42 -5.77 7.31
N ILE A 140 -4.83 -4.58 7.20
CA ILE A 140 -5.55 -3.31 7.07
C ILE A 140 -5.05 -2.59 5.83
N GLN A 141 -5.88 -1.71 5.27
CA GLN A 141 -5.48 -0.90 4.12
C GLN A 141 -5.96 0.54 4.18
N THR A 142 -5.24 1.40 3.48
CA THR A 142 -5.71 2.73 3.10
C THR A 142 -5.82 2.82 1.59
N MET A 143 -7.00 3.21 1.12
CA MET A 143 -7.28 3.45 -0.29
C MET A 143 -7.70 4.90 -0.51
N ARG A 144 -7.62 5.32 -1.76
CA ARG A 144 -8.02 6.66 -2.19
C ARG A 144 -8.77 6.59 -3.50
N GLU A 145 -9.63 7.55 -3.77
CA GLU A 145 -10.16 7.77 -5.11
C GLU A 145 -8.99 7.73 -6.13
N PRO A 146 -9.04 6.86 -7.16
CA PRO A 146 -7.89 6.62 -8.03
C PRO A 146 -7.33 7.85 -8.74
N VAL A 147 -8.19 8.77 -9.19
CA VAL A 147 -7.81 10.02 -9.85
C VAL A 147 -7.16 10.96 -8.84
N ASP A 148 -7.75 11.14 -7.66
CA ASP A 148 -7.17 11.98 -6.60
C ASP A 148 -5.80 11.46 -6.13
N ARG A 149 -5.62 10.13 -6.12
CA ARG A 149 -4.32 9.51 -5.83
C ARG A 149 -3.29 9.87 -6.89
N VAL A 150 -3.64 9.77 -8.18
CA VAL A 150 -2.75 10.13 -9.29
C VAL A 150 -2.39 11.61 -9.24
N ILE A 151 -3.36 12.50 -9.01
CA ILE A 151 -3.11 13.94 -8.83
C ILE A 151 -2.18 14.20 -7.65
N SER A 152 -2.39 13.51 -6.52
CA SER A 152 -1.52 13.63 -5.36
C SER A 152 -0.10 13.13 -5.61
N HIS A 153 0.06 12.09 -6.43
CA HIS A 153 1.36 11.60 -6.85
C HIS A 153 2.07 12.60 -7.77
N TYR A 154 1.35 13.13 -8.77
CA TYR A 154 1.83 14.18 -9.66
C TYR A 154 2.35 15.39 -8.86
N ASN A 155 1.54 15.94 -7.94
CA ASN A 155 1.93 17.10 -7.15
C ASN A 155 3.17 16.81 -6.28
N TYR A 156 3.25 15.62 -5.66
CA TYR A 156 4.40 15.23 -4.85
C TYR A 156 5.73 15.30 -5.63
N LEU A 157 5.75 14.78 -6.85
CA LEU A 157 6.95 14.79 -7.70
C LEU A 157 7.26 16.19 -8.26
N HIS A 158 6.26 17.07 -8.33
CA HIS A 158 6.45 18.45 -8.76
C HIS A 158 6.95 19.39 -7.65
N HIS A 159 6.61 19.09 -6.39
CA HIS A 159 7.08 19.83 -5.23
C HIS A 159 8.52 19.51 -4.85
N ASP A 160 8.98 18.29 -5.12
CA ASP A 160 10.33 17.87 -4.76
C ASP A 160 11.30 18.04 -5.94
N ALA A 161 12.33 18.86 -5.70
CA ALA A 161 13.37 19.21 -6.64
C ALA A 161 14.15 18.00 -7.17
N GLU A 162 14.19 16.89 -6.41
CA GLU A 162 14.88 15.68 -6.80
C GLU A 162 14.21 14.96 -7.98
N PHE A 163 12.89 15.13 -8.17
CA PHE A 163 12.16 14.45 -9.25
C PHE A 163 12.05 15.27 -10.54
N ARG A 164 12.74 16.40 -10.64
CA ARG A 164 12.73 17.26 -11.84
C ARG A 164 13.08 16.51 -13.13
N ALA A 165 13.94 15.50 -13.06
CA ALA A 165 14.38 14.72 -14.22
C ALA A 165 13.37 13.65 -14.68
N VAL A 166 12.42 13.27 -13.82
CA VAL A 166 11.52 12.12 -14.05
C VAL A 166 10.04 12.50 -14.00
N ARG A 167 9.71 13.76 -13.67
CA ARG A 167 8.34 14.24 -13.63
C ARG A 167 7.85 14.63 -15.04
N PRO A 168 6.67 14.15 -15.49
CA PRO A 168 6.02 14.65 -16.70
C PRO A 168 5.65 16.13 -16.58
N ASP A 169 5.74 16.85 -17.70
CA ASP A 169 5.51 18.31 -17.76
C ASP A 169 4.07 18.72 -17.45
N SER A 170 3.09 17.84 -17.66
CA SER A 170 1.69 18.07 -17.32
C SER A 170 0.95 16.78 -16.99
N ILE A 171 -0.19 16.90 -16.30
CA ILE A 171 -1.06 15.75 -16.01
C ILE A 171 -1.71 15.20 -17.28
N GLU A 172 -2.06 16.06 -18.23
CA GLU A 172 -2.62 15.67 -19.54
C GLU A 172 -1.59 14.90 -20.36
N ALA A 173 -0.33 15.37 -20.40
CA ALA A 173 0.77 14.67 -21.07
C ALA A 173 1.01 13.28 -20.44
N CYS A 174 0.88 13.19 -19.11
CA CYS A 174 0.96 11.94 -18.40
C CYS A 174 -0.20 10.99 -18.79
N LEU A 175 -1.43 11.48 -18.81
CA LEU A 175 -2.63 10.68 -19.11
C LEU A 175 -2.74 10.27 -20.58
N ALA A 176 -2.30 11.12 -21.51
CA ALA A 176 -2.41 10.94 -22.96
C ALA A 176 -1.33 10.03 -23.57
N ASN A 177 -0.23 9.75 -22.84
CA ASN A 177 0.81 8.88 -23.35
C ASN A 177 0.45 7.39 -23.18
N SER A 178 -0.29 6.83 -24.13
CA SER A 178 -0.73 5.42 -24.15
C SER A 178 0.37 4.42 -24.55
N SER A 179 1.58 4.87 -24.91
CA SER A 179 2.64 4.03 -25.50
C SER A 179 3.45 3.17 -24.51
N TRP A 180 3.10 3.16 -23.22
CA TRP A 180 3.96 2.60 -22.16
C TRP A 180 3.49 1.26 -21.58
N ALA A 181 2.44 0.66 -22.16
CA ALA A 181 2.07 -0.74 -21.90
C ALA A 181 3.12 -1.77 -22.38
N MET A 182 4.19 -1.32 -23.06
CA MET A 182 5.09 -2.19 -23.84
C MET A 182 6.54 -2.22 -23.33
N HIS A 183 6.83 -1.78 -22.09
CA HIS A 183 8.20 -1.95 -21.56
C HIS A 183 8.44 -3.31 -20.89
N THR A 184 7.37 -4.05 -20.55
CA THR A 184 7.48 -5.45 -20.06
C THR A 184 7.77 -6.46 -21.17
N ALA A 185 7.46 -6.13 -22.42
CA ALA A 185 7.54 -7.08 -23.54
C ALA A 185 8.85 -7.04 -24.32
N ARG A 186 9.61 -5.93 -24.29
CA ARG A 186 10.76 -5.74 -25.20
C ARG A 186 12.13 -6.14 -24.67
N HIS A 187 12.31 -6.30 -23.35
CA HIS A 187 13.66 -6.47 -22.79
C HIS A 187 13.90 -7.75 -22.00
N GLY A 188 12.93 -8.64 -21.83
CA GLY A 188 13.11 -9.87 -21.05
C GLY A 188 13.46 -9.63 -19.58
N ASP A 189 13.44 -8.36 -19.16
CA ASP A 189 13.69 -7.87 -17.82
C ASP A 189 12.34 -7.65 -17.15
N THR A 190 12.17 -8.24 -15.97
CA THR A 190 10.94 -8.14 -15.16
C THR A 190 10.80 -6.79 -14.46
N SER A 191 11.76 -5.88 -14.66
CA SER A 191 11.74 -4.54 -14.12
C SER A 191 10.58 -3.72 -14.74
N LEU A 192 9.52 -3.55 -13.95
CA LEU A 192 8.32 -2.81 -14.30
C LEU A 192 8.63 -1.32 -14.30
N VAL A 193 8.88 -0.76 -15.48
CA VAL A 193 8.99 0.70 -15.68
C VAL A 193 7.61 1.33 -15.47
N PHE A 194 7.56 2.35 -14.60
CA PHE A 194 6.36 3.12 -14.26
C PHE A 194 5.68 3.72 -15.52
N ASP A 195 4.57 3.13 -15.95
CA ASP A 195 3.54 3.83 -16.74
C ASP A 195 3.08 5.03 -15.90
N CYS A 196 2.82 6.19 -16.50
CA CYS A 196 2.37 7.44 -15.85
C CYS A 196 1.79 7.22 -14.43
N TYR A 197 2.64 7.35 -13.41
CA TYR A 197 2.33 7.25 -11.96
C TYR A 197 1.60 5.99 -11.46
N ASP A 198 1.64 4.92 -12.25
CA ASP A 198 0.99 3.64 -12.07
C ASP A 198 -0.49 3.82 -11.70
N ARG A 199 -1.28 4.22 -12.69
CA ARG A 199 -2.74 4.44 -12.60
C ARG A 199 -3.48 3.29 -11.88
N ASN A 200 -2.99 2.07 -12.03
CA ASN A 200 -3.55 0.86 -11.43
C ASN A 200 -2.78 0.37 -10.18
N TRP A 201 -1.98 1.22 -9.54
CA TRP A 201 -1.14 0.83 -8.40
C TRP A 201 -1.93 0.20 -7.26
N GLN A 202 -3.10 0.76 -6.94
CA GLN A 202 -3.98 0.19 -5.90
C GLN A 202 -4.37 -1.24 -6.25
N THR A 203 -4.78 -1.48 -7.50
CA THR A 203 -5.09 -2.82 -8.00
C THR A 203 -3.87 -3.74 -7.94
N ARG A 204 -2.70 -3.29 -8.38
CA ARG A 204 -1.47 -4.10 -8.38
C ARG A 204 -1.05 -4.50 -6.97
N VAL A 205 -0.95 -3.54 -6.05
CA VAL A 205 -0.61 -3.78 -4.65
C VAL A 205 -1.58 -4.77 -4.02
N LEU A 206 -2.88 -4.61 -4.25
CA LEU A 206 -3.89 -5.52 -3.71
C LEU A 206 -3.91 -6.90 -4.40
N CYS A 207 -3.59 -6.96 -5.69
CA CYS A 207 -3.55 -8.21 -6.45
C CYS A 207 -2.46 -9.14 -5.91
N GLY A 208 -1.31 -8.60 -5.51
CA GLY A 208 -0.26 -9.41 -4.89
C GLY A 208 0.74 -10.00 -5.88
N HIS A 209 1.26 -11.17 -5.55
CA HIS A 209 2.36 -11.84 -6.27
C HIS A 209 1.90 -12.87 -7.31
N HIS A 210 0.59 -13.07 -7.49
CA HIS A 210 0.09 -14.03 -8.47
C HIS A 210 0.51 -13.61 -9.89
N PRO A 211 0.87 -14.53 -10.81
CA PRO A 211 1.32 -14.17 -12.16
C PRO A 211 0.35 -13.26 -12.93
N VAL A 212 -0.97 -13.40 -12.64
CA VAL A 212 -2.02 -12.55 -13.21
C VAL A 212 -1.85 -11.06 -12.86
N CYS A 213 -1.22 -10.75 -11.72
CA CYS A 213 -1.02 -9.39 -11.24
C CYS A 213 0.04 -8.61 -12.04
N LYS A 214 0.76 -9.30 -12.94
CA LYS A 214 1.64 -8.66 -13.92
C LYS A 214 0.86 -7.97 -15.04
N SER A 215 -0.42 -8.34 -15.25
CA SER A 215 -1.29 -7.69 -16.22
C SER A 215 -2.07 -6.53 -15.59
N VAL A 216 -2.69 -5.71 -16.44
CA VAL A 216 -3.58 -4.60 -16.03
C VAL A 216 -5.03 -4.90 -16.38
N ASP A 217 -5.40 -6.17 -16.60
CA ASP A 217 -6.73 -6.55 -17.08
C ASP A 217 -7.73 -6.87 -15.94
N HIS A 218 -8.93 -7.30 -16.33
CA HIS A 218 -10.00 -7.66 -15.40
C HIS A 218 -9.67 -8.84 -14.47
N LEU A 219 -8.72 -9.70 -14.84
CA LEU A 219 -8.32 -10.83 -14.00
C LEU A 219 -7.47 -10.32 -12.82
N ALA A 220 -6.53 -9.40 -13.07
CA ALA A 220 -5.78 -8.73 -12.00
C ALA A 220 -6.72 -7.96 -11.05
N LEU A 221 -7.74 -7.30 -11.60
CA LEU A 221 -8.77 -6.63 -10.80
C LEU A 221 -9.59 -7.61 -9.94
N ARG A 222 -9.97 -8.76 -10.51
CA ARG A 222 -10.73 -9.80 -9.79
C ARG A 222 -9.92 -10.34 -8.62
N GLU A 223 -8.64 -10.60 -8.84
CA GLU A 223 -7.72 -11.07 -7.81
C GLU A 223 -7.50 -10.00 -6.72
N ALA A 224 -7.25 -8.75 -7.12
CA ALA A 224 -7.15 -7.63 -6.19
C ALA A 224 -8.40 -7.48 -5.31
N ARG A 225 -9.59 -7.66 -5.89
CA ARG A 225 -10.86 -7.63 -5.14
C ARG A 225 -10.96 -8.81 -4.16
N ALA A 226 -10.56 -10.01 -4.57
CA ALA A 226 -10.57 -11.18 -3.69
C ALA A 226 -9.65 -10.99 -2.47
N ASN A 227 -8.46 -10.44 -2.69
CA ASN A 227 -7.50 -10.13 -1.62
C ASN A 227 -7.94 -8.95 -0.76
N LEU A 228 -8.53 -7.91 -1.35
CA LEU A 228 -9.09 -6.78 -0.60
C LEU A 228 -10.16 -7.25 0.41
N LEU A 229 -10.98 -8.24 0.04
CA LEU A 229 -11.98 -8.83 0.93
C LEU A 229 -11.38 -9.60 2.13
N GLN A 230 -10.09 -9.91 2.11
CA GLN A 230 -9.39 -10.51 3.26
C GLN A 230 -8.94 -9.47 4.29
N HIS A 231 -9.01 -8.17 3.96
CA HIS A 231 -8.61 -7.11 4.89
C HIS A 231 -9.65 -6.97 5.99
N GLU A 232 -9.19 -6.83 7.24
CA GLU A 232 -10.07 -6.54 8.36
C GLU A 232 -10.69 -5.16 8.15
N VAL A 233 -9.91 -4.11 7.93
CA VAL A 233 -10.44 -2.76 7.71
C VAL A 233 -9.76 -2.11 6.51
N VAL A 234 -10.57 -1.51 5.63
CA VAL A 234 -10.12 -0.70 4.50
C VAL A 234 -10.59 0.73 4.72
N LEU A 235 -9.65 1.62 4.96
CA LEU A 235 -9.87 3.04 5.20
C LEU A 235 -9.83 3.78 3.87
N ARG A 236 -10.62 4.83 3.77
CA ARG A 236 -10.57 5.75 2.64
C ARG A 236 -9.88 7.04 3.07
N THR A 237 -8.97 7.56 2.25
CA THR A 237 -8.33 8.86 2.53
C THR A 237 -9.36 9.97 2.66
N GLU A 238 -10.44 9.93 1.87
CA GLU A 238 -11.50 10.95 1.91
C GLU A 238 -12.31 10.95 3.21
N ASP A 239 -12.31 9.84 3.95
CA ASP A 239 -13.02 9.70 5.23
C ASP A 239 -12.17 8.93 6.25
N LEU A 240 -10.93 9.41 6.42
CA LEU A 240 -9.95 8.78 7.29
C LEU A 240 -10.46 8.66 8.73
N ALA A 241 -11.19 9.67 9.22
CA ALA A 241 -11.74 9.66 10.57
C ALA A 241 -12.76 8.53 10.79
N ALA A 242 -13.64 8.25 9.82
CA ALA A 242 -14.55 7.10 9.93
C ALA A 242 -13.80 5.77 9.86
N GLY A 243 -12.79 5.66 8.99
CA GLY A 243 -11.93 4.48 8.91
C GLY A 243 -11.20 4.19 10.23
N VAL A 244 -10.68 5.24 10.88
CA VAL A 244 -10.00 5.12 12.18
C VAL A 244 -10.96 4.70 13.30
N ARG A 245 -12.20 5.22 13.31
CA ARG A 245 -13.23 4.74 14.25
C ARG A 245 -13.53 3.25 14.07
N GLU A 246 -13.53 2.76 12.82
CA GLU A 246 -13.76 1.34 12.55
C GLU A 246 -12.58 0.46 12.96
N LEU A 247 -11.34 0.94 12.78
CA LEU A 247 -10.14 0.28 13.33
C LEU A 247 -10.21 0.17 14.85
N GLU A 248 -10.56 1.27 15.53
CA GLU A 248 -10.69 1.31 16.99
C GLU A 248 -11.74 0.31 17.50
N ARG A 249 -12.87 0.19 16.78
CA ARG A 249 -13.95 -0.75 17.12
C ARG A 249 -13.57 -2.21 16.87
N ARG A 250 -12.89 -2.51 15.76
CA ARG A 250 -12.64 -3.90 15.31
C ARG A 250 -11.31 -4.48 15.78
N LEU A 251 -10.32 -3.64 15.98
CA LEU A 251 -8.96 -4.02 16.36
C LEU A 251 -8.50 -3.18 17.58
N PRO A 252 -9.25 -3.16 18.69
CA PRO A 252 -8.97 -2.30 19.85
C PRO A 252 -7.60 -2.57 20.50
N CYS A 253 -7.03 -3.76 20.35
CA CYS A 253 -5.66 -4.06 20.80
C CYS A 253 -4.55 -3.34 20.03
N TYR A 254 -4.84 -2.83 18.83
CA TYR A 254 -3.93 -1.98 18.09
C TYR A 254 -4.40 -0.52 18.11
N PHE A 255 -5.72 -0.29 18.08
CA PHE A 255 -6.29 1.04 17.80
C PHE A 255 -7.20 1.61 18.89
N ARG A 256 -7.16 1.11 20.13
CA ARG A 256 -7.83 1.80 21.25
C ARG A 256 -7.24 3.20 21.40
N GLY A 257 -8.10 4.21 21.49
CA GLY A 257 -7.72 5.63 21.55
C GLY A 257 -7.39 6.25 20.19
N ALA A 258 -7.55 5.52 19.08
CA ALA A 258 -7.10 6.01 17.77
C ALA A 258 -7.83 7.26 17.29
N SER A 259 -9.13 7.40 17.60
CA SER A 259 -9.88 8.61 17.24
C SER A 259 -9.36 9.85 17.95
N GLU A 260 -9.00 9.73 19.22
CA GLU A 260 -8.42 10.82 20.04
C GLU A 260 -6.99 11.15 19.58
N ALA A 261 -6.18 10.12 19.33
CA ALA A 261 -4.84 10.27 18.80
C ALA A 261 -4.85 10.98 17.43
N LEU A 262 -5.76 10.61 16.53
CA LEU A 262 -5.92 11.26 15.22
C LEU A 262 -6.28 12.74 15.36
N ALA A 263 -7.21 13.09 16.25
CA ALA A 263 -7.57 14.48 16.50
C ALA A 263 -6.39 15.31 17.05
N SER A 264 -5.53 14.67 17.86
CA SER A 264 -4.37 15.30 18.49
C SER A 264 -3.18 15.51 17.55
N LEU A 265 -3.06 14.71 16.48
CA LEU A 265 -2.00 14.89 15.46
C LEU A 265 -2.15 16.21 14.67
N GLY A 266 -3.33 16.84 14.71
CA GLY A 266 -3.66 18.03 13.93
C GLY A 266 -3.75 17.75 12.42
N PRO A 267 -4.11 18.75 11.59
CA PRO A 267 -3.97 18.60 10.14
C PRO A 267 -2.50 18.31 9.85
N ALA A 268 -2.24 17.29 9.03
CA ALA A 268 -0.89 16.93 8.62
C ALA A 268 -0.15 18.21 8.23
N ARG A 269 0.83 18.62 9.05
CA ARG A 269 1.69 19.74 8.68
C ARG A 269 2.28 19.33 7.34
N VAL A 270 2.05 20.13 6.30
CA VAL A 270 2.93 20.12 5.13
C VAL A 270 4.26 20.61 5.68
N THR A 271 5.02 19.71 6.31
CA THR A 271 6.41 19.96 6.59
C THR A 271 7.06 20.05 5.21
N PRO A 272 7.69 21.18 4.85
CA PRO A 272 8.82 21.08 3.94
C PRO A 272 9.69 20.01 4.60
N GLN A 273 9.94 18.89 3.92
CA GLN A 273 10.76 17.81 4.48
C GLN A 273 11.99 18.47 5.08
N ALA A 274 12.04 18.56 6.41
CA ALA A 274 13.16 19.15 7.09
C ALA A 274 14.34 18.28 6.67
N HIS A 275 15.33 18.90 6.04
CA HIS A 275 16.59 18.27 5.68
C HIS A 275 17.05 17.46 6.90
N LYS A 276 16.88 16.14 6.84
CA LYS A 276 17.49 15.24 7.81
C LYS A 276 18.99 15.38 7.55
N ALA A 277 19.64 16.18 8.39
CA ALA A 277 21.08 16.31 8.39
C ALA A 277 21.70 14.92 8.47
N PRO A 278 22.76 14.65 7.70
CA PRO A 278 23.44 13.37 7.76
C PRO A 278 24.07 13.23 9.15
N VAL A 279 23.73 12.15 9.85
CA VAL A 279 24.63 11.54 10.84
C VAL A 279 25.51 10.57 10.09
#